data_AF-A0A4Q0P0Z2-F1
#
_entry.id   AF-A0A4Q0P0Z2-F1
#
_cell.length_a   1.000
_cell.length_b   1.000
_cell.length_c   1.000
_cell.angle_alpha   90.00
_cell.angle_beta   90.00
_cell.angle_gamma   90.00
#
_symmetry.space_group_name_H-M   'P 1'
#
loop_
_entity.id
_entity.type
_entity.pdbx_description
1 polymer ?
#
loop_
_entity_poly.entity_id
_entity_poly.type
_entity_poly.pdbx_seq_one_letter_code
_entity_poly.pdbx_strand_id
1 'polypeptide(L)'
;MKAPSKKPNLSPYERYLLSALAYGVPVGKLPVILEFYSIEANSIGIVDKHLRSLRKKFNCKTNTQLVYELRNRVVALDLEGIGLRTLGFENPE
;
A
#
# COMPACT_ATOMS: atom_id res chain seq x y z
N MET A 1 -7.68 -9.82 -28.70
CA MET A 1 -6.67 -8.99 -28.00
C MET A 1 -7.35 -8.36 -26.79
N LYS A 2 -7.00 -8.74 -25.55
CA LYS A 2 -7.57 -8.09 -24.35
C LYS A 2 -6.93 -6.70 -24.21
N ALA A 3 -7.76 -5.66 -24.17
CA ALA A 3 -7.32 -4.27 -23.96
C ALA A 3 -6.38 -4.18 -22.75
N PRO A 4 -5.40 -3.26 -22.72
CA PRO A 4 -4.62 -2.99 -21.53
C PRO A 4 -5.59 -2.41 -20.49
N SER A 5 -6.12 -3.27 -19.62
CA SER A 5 -6.97 -2.87 -18.51
C SER A 5 -6.24 -1.76 -17.76
N LYS A 6 -6.78 -0.54 -17.79
CA LYS A 6 -6.24 0.64 -17.10
C LYS A 6 -6.02 0.21 -15.65
N LYS A 7 -4.76 -0.10 -15.32
CA LYS A 7 -4.39 -0.77 -14.08
C LYS A 7 -4.83 0.14 -12.93
N PRO A 8 -5.74 -0.29 -12.04
CA PRO A 8 -6.38 0.63 -11.10
C PRO A 8 -5.33 1.26 -10.20
N ASN A 9 -5.35 2.59 -10.09
CA ASN A 9 -4.40 3.34 -9.26
C ASN A 9 -4.68 3.03 -7.78
N LEU A 10 -3.61 2.86 -6.99
CA LEU A 10 -3.71 2.60 -5.55
C LEU A 10 -3.70 3.93 -4.79
N SER A 11 -4.62 4.10 -3.83
CA SER A 11 -4.61 5.27 -2.94
C SER A 11 -3.44 5.22 -1.96
N PRO A 12 -3.00 6.36 -1.38
CA PRO A 12 -1.94 6.37 -0.36
C PRO A 12 -2.18 5.36 0.76
N TYR A 13 -3.42 5.28 1.25
CA TYR A 13 -3.86 4.30 2.23
C TYR A 13 -3.59 2.85 1.79
N GLU A 14 -4.01 2.48 0.58
CA GLU A 14 -3.80 1.13 0.04
C GLU A 14 -2.31 0.83 -0.14
N ARG A 15 -1.51 1.83 -0.53
CA ARG A 15 -0.06 1.72 -0.71
C ARG A 15 0.64 1.39 0.60
N TYR A 16 0.41 2.16 1.66
CA TYR A 16 1.04 1.92 2.95
C TYR A 16 0.58 0.59 3.58
N LEU A 17 -0.70 0.21 3.42
CA LEU A 17 -1.16 -1.11 3.82
C LEU A 17 -0.40 -2.24 3.13
N LEU A 18 -0.21 -2.13 1.82
CA LEU A 18 0.49 -3.15 1.03
C LEU A 18 1.99 -3.19 1.32
N SER A 19 2.64 -2.04 1.48
CA SER A 19 4.05 -1.98 1.91
C SER A 19 4.20 -2.63 3.29
N ALA A 20 3.39 -2.26 4.28
CA ALA A 20 3.45 -2.87 5.61
C ALA A 20 3.27 -4.40 5.58
N LEU A 21 2.30 -4.90 4.81
CA LEU A 21 2.11 -6.33 4.60
C LEU A 21 3.30 -7.00 3.90
N ALA A 22 3.95 -6.31 2.96
CA ALA A 22 5.15 -6.81 2.27
C ALA A 22 6.35 -6.93 3.21
N TYR A 23 6.48 -6.03 4.18
CA TYR A 23 7.45 -6.12 5.27
C TYR A 23 7.08 -7.14 6.36
N GLY A 24 5.98 -7.89 6.18
CA GLY A 24 5.55 -8.95 7.10
C GLY A 24 4.78 -8.45 8.33
N VAL A 25 4.31 -7.20 8.33
CA VAL A 25 3.51 -6.67 9.43
C VAL A 25 2.17 -7.43 9.52
N PRO A 26 1.80 -7.95 10.69
CA PRO A 26 0.51 -8.63 10.86
C PRO A 26 -0.66 -7.65 10.77
N VAL A 27 -1.80 -8.11 10.25
CA VAL A 27 -3.00 -7.26 10.00
C VAL A 27 -3.44 -6.46 11.23
N GLY A 28 -3.38 -7.07 12.42
CA GLY A 28 -3.75 -6.40 13.68
C GLY A 28 -2.86 -5.21 14.08
N LYS A 29 -1.68 -5.06 13.46
CA LYS A 29 -0.75 -3.93 13.69
C LYS A 29 -0.83 -2.86 12.60
N LEU A 30 -1.57 -3.09 11.52
CA LEU A 30 -1.69 -2.15 10.41
C LEU A 30 -2.28 -0.80 10.78
N PRO A 31 -3.29 -0.68 11.69
CA PRO A 31 -3.76 0.63 12.14
C PRO A 31 -2.65 1.51 12.71
N VAL A 32 -1.76 0.92 13.52
CA VAL A 32 -0.63 1.63 14.16
C VAL A 32 0.39 2.07 13.11
N ILE A 33 0.66 1.25 12.10
CA ILE A 33 1.55 1.64 11.00
C ILE A 33 0.93 2.78 10.17
N LEU A 34 -0.38 2.76 9.93
CA LEU A 34 -1.05 3.84 9.22
C LEU A 34 -0.98 5.15 10.01
N GLU A 35 -1.17 5.08 11.32
CA GLU A 35 -1.04 6.23 12.24
C GLU A 35 0.36 6.85 12.17
N PHE A 36 1.41 6.03 12.11
CA PHE A 36 2.79 6.49 11.95
C PHE A 36 3.00 7.34 10.68
N TYR A 37 2.25 7.05 9.62
CA TYR A 37 2.27 7.84 8.37
C TYR A 37 1.25 8.98 8.34
N SER A 38 0.70 9.38 9.50
CA SER A 38 -0.34 10.41 9.63
C SER A 38 -1.61 10.13 8.80
N ILE A 39 -1.88 8.84 8.53
CA ILE A 39 -3.11 8.38 7.91
C ILE A 39 -4.05 7.97 9.03
N GLU A 40 -5.31 8.38 8.91
CA GLU A 40 -6.33 8.10 9.92
C GLU A 40 -6.30 6.61 10.30
N ALA A 41 -6.04 6.37 11.58
CA ALA A 41 -5.92 5.07 12.20
C ALA A 41 -7.29 4.40 12.22
N ASN A 42 -7.66 3.85 11.08
CA ASN A 42 -8.91 3.14 10.90
C ASN A 42 -8.92 1.91 11.83
N SER A 43 -10.09 1.59 12.39
CA SER A 43 -10.24 0.38 13.20
C SER A 43 -9.81 -0.87 12.42
N ILE A 44 -9.37 -1.92 13.13
CA ILE A 44 -8.97 -3.20 12.51
C ILE A 44 -10.07 -3.71 11.56
N GLY A 45 -11.35 -3.56 11.94
CA GLY A 45 -12.49 -3.96 11.11
C GLY A 45 -12.56 -3.22 9.77
N ILE A 46 -12.22 -1.92 9.74
CA ILE A 46 -12.18 -1.13 8.51
C ILE A 46 -10.99 -1.54 7.65
N VAL A 47 -9.82 -1.76 8.25
CA VAL A 47 -8.62 -2.28 7.55
C VAL A 47 -8.94 -3.61 6.88
N ASP A 48 -9.56 -4.55 7.62
CA ASP A 48 -9.95 -5.84 7.09
C ASP A 48 -10.97 -5.76 5.95
N LYS A 49 -11.91 -4.81 6.03
CA LYS A 49 -12.88 -4.54 4.97
C LYS A 49 -12.17 -4.04 3.71
N HIS A 50 -11.19 -3.15 3.87
CA HIS A 50 -10.36 -2.66 2.76
C HIS A 50 -9.53 -3.77 2.13
N LEU A 51 -8.84 -4.60 2.94
CA LEU A 51 -8.05 -5.73 2.42
C LEU A 51 -8.93 -6.76 1.70
N ARG A 52 -10.14 -7.02 2.18
CA ARG A 52 -11.13 -7.85 1.47
C ARG A 52 -11.54 -7.23 0.13
N SER A 53 -11.78 -5.93 0.08
CA SER A 53 -12.13 -5.21 -1.15
C SER A 53 -10.99 -5.28 -2.17
N LEU A 54 -9.76 -4.99 -1.74
CA LEU A 54 -8.55 -5.10 -2.57
C LEU A 54 -8.36 -6.51 -3.11
N ARG A 55 -8.48 -7.53 -2.26
CA ARG A 55 -8.39 -8.94 -2.69
C ARG A 55 -9.41 -9.26 -3.78
N LYS A 56 -10.66 -8.82 -3.65
CA LYS A 56 -11.68 -9.00 -4.70
C LYS A 56 -11.32 -8.26 -5.97
N LYS A 57 -10.88 -7.01 -5.87
CA LYS A 57 -10.49 -6.14 -7.00
C LYS A 57 -9.35 -6.75 -7.83
N PHE A 58 -8.43 -7.45 -7.19
CA PHE A 58 -7.28 -8.09 -7.84
C PHE A 58 -7.41 -9.62 -7.93
N ASN A 59 -8.59 -10.19 -7.68
CA ASN A 59 -8.86 -11.63 -7.73
C ASN A 59 -7.88 -12.50 -6.91
N CYS A 60 -7.50 -12.02 -5.73
CA CYS A 60 -6.58 -12.67 -4.80
C CYS A 60 -7.33 -13.35 -3.66
N LYS A 61 -6.90 -14.56 -3.26
CA LYS A 61 -7.52 -15.29 -2.13
C LYS A 61 -6.93 -14.89 -0.79
N THR A 62 -5.62 -14.58 -0.75
CA THR A 62 -4.90 -14.23 0.48
C THR A 62 -4.22 -12.87 0.38
N ASN A 63 -3.88 -12.27 1.52
CA ASN A 63 -3.13 -11.01 1.55
C ASN A 63 -1.72 -11.20 0.97
N THR A 64 -1.11 -12.36 1.16
CA THR A 64 0.16 -12.73 0.54
C THR A 64 0.08 -12.74 -0.98
N GLN A 65 -0.98 -13.34 -1.56
CA GLN A 65 -1.20 -13.30 -3.01
C GLN A 65 -1.38 -11.86 -3.50
N LEU A 66 -2.14 -11.05 -2.77
CA LEU A 66 -2.36 -9.64 -3.09
C LEU A 66 -1.03 -8.85 -3.12
N VAL A 67 -0.18 -9.03 -2.11
CA VAL A 67 1.16 -8.41 -2.06
C VAL A 67 2.02 -8.89 -3.23
N TYR A 68 2.03 -10.19 -3.51
CA TYR A 68 2.83 -10.75 -4.61
C TYR A 68 2.39 -10.23 -5.98
N GLU A 69 1.08 -10.13 -6.22
CA GLU A 69 0.49 -9.58 -7.44
C GLU A 69 0.84 -8.08 -7.61
N LEU A 70 0.93 -7.36 -6.50
CA LEU A 70 1.22 -5.91 -6.48
C LEU A 70 2.69 -5.58 -6.21
N ARG A 71 3.59 -6.57 -6.15
CA ARG A 71 4.99 -6.41 -5.72
C ARG A 71 5.74 -5.31 -6.47
N ASN A 72 5.59 -5.25 -7.79
CA ASN A 72 6.29 -4.27 -8.62
C ASN A 72 5.83 -2.85 -8.33
N ARG A 73 4.59 -2.68 -7.86
CA ARG A 73 4.06 -1.37 -7.45
C ARG A 73 4.55 -1.01 -6.06
N VAL A 74 4.52 -1.95 -5.12
CA VAL A 74 5.06 -1.74 -3.77
C VAL A 74 6.53 -1.31 -3.84
N VAL A 75 7.34 -2.00 -4.65
CA VAL A 75 8.76 -1.64 -4.88
C VAL A 75 8.91 -0.27 -5.52
N ALA A 76 8.13 0.06 -6.55
CA ALA A 76 8.18 1.38 -7.17
C ALA A 76 7.84 2.51 -6.18
N LEU A 77 6.87 2.28 -5.30
CA LEU A 77 6.45 3.25 -4.29
C LEU A 77 7.50 3.50 -3.22
N ASP A 78 8.14 2.43 -2.73
CA ASP A 78 9.22 2.55 -1.76
C ASP A 78 10.42 3.28 -2.37
N LEU A 79 10.72 3.06 -3.66
CA LEU A 79 11.79 3.76 -4.39
C LEU A 79 11.46 5.23 -4.72
N GLU A 80 10.21 5.55 -5.08
CA GLU A 80 9.74 6.92 -5.30
C GLU A 80 9.81 7.75 -3.99
N GLY A 81 9.48 7.14 -2.84
CA GLY A 81 9.61 7.77 -1.53
C GLY A 81 11.07 8.03 -1.13
N ILE A 82 12.00 7.17 -1.52
CA ILE A 82 13.45 7.37 -1.34
C ILE A 82 13.93 8.51 -2.24
N GLY A 83 13.51 8.53 -3.51
CA GLY A 83 13.91 9.55 -4.49
C GLY A 83 13.55 10.98 -4.08
N LEU A 84 12.46 11.19 -3.33
CA LEU A 84 12.09 12.51 -2.80
C LEU A 84 12.88 12.90 -1.54
N ARG A 85 13.35 11.94 -0.72
CA ARG A 85 14.19 12.24 0.45
C ARG A 85 15.66 12.41 0.13
N THR A 86 16.18 11.71 -0.89
CA THR A 86 17.59 11.84 -1.29
C THR A 86 17.86 13.01 -2.24
N LEU A 87 16.83 13.73 -2.69
CA LEU A 87 16.97 14.90 -3.56
C LEU A 87 16.88 16.26 -2.84
N GLY A 88 17.07 16.31 -1.52
CA GLY A 88 17.59 17.49 -0.82
C GLY A 88 17.03 18.86 -1.23
N PHE A 89 15.71 18.99 -1.45
CA PHE A 89 15.07 20.30 -1.56
C PHE A 89 14.75 20.81 -0.15
N GLU A 90 15.80 21.04 0.64
CA GLU A 90 15.79 22.16 1.58
C GLU A 90 15.84 23.41 0.72
N ASN A 91 14.71 24.10 0.60
CA ASN A 91 14.70 25.48 0.12
C ASN A 91 15.04 26.36 1.33
N PRO A 92 16.20 27.04 1.37
CA PRO A 92 16.37 28.15 2.28
C PRO A 92 15.68 29.37 1.67
N GLU A 93 14.61 29.84 2.30
CA GLU A 93 14.28 31.28 2.31
C GLU A 93 14.46 31.80 3.74
#